data_AF-A0ABD0RBS3-F1
#
_entry.id   AF-A0ABD0RBS3-F1
#
_cell.length_a   1.000
_cell.length_b   1.000
_cell.length_c   1.000
_cell.angle_alpha   90.00
_cell.angle_beta   90.00
_cell.angle_gamma   90.00
#
_symmetry.space_group_name_H-M   'P 1'
#
loop_
_entity.id
_entity.type
_entity.pdbx_description
1 polymer ?
#
loop_
_entity_poly.entity_id
_entity_poly.type
_entity_poly.pdbx_seq_one_letter_code
_entity_poly.pdbx_strand_id
1 'polypeptide(L)'
;LIFLAHLGFEGVDYYYNITTTVIGLIRDGDESAYRQEIEQLSLWCSHNNLELNTLKTVEMTVDFRRKPPALPPLTIMNSTVAAVDSFKFLGTNISQDLKWDIHIDSIVNKAQQRLYFLRQLKKFILPQALMTEFYSAVIESVLCSSITVWFGAASKSDIRRLQWTVRTAERIIGVHLPNLQVHLQSEETGRKHHPRPFSPWTQPVCTSPLRQTLQIPEH
;
A
#
# COMPACT_ATOMS: atom_id res chain seq x y z
N LEU A 1 19.61 1.45 8.46
CA LEU A 1 18.88 0.25 8.92
C LEU A 1 17.42 0.60 9.03
N ILE A 2 16.55 -0.26 8.49
CA ILE A 2 15.11 -0.19 8.69
C ILE A 2 14.74 -1.41 9.51
N PHE A 3 14.27 -1.16 10.72
CA PHE A 3 13.77 -2.17 11.65
C PHE A 3 12.25 -2.10 11.64
N LEU A 4 11.60 -3.21 11.28
CA LEU A 4 10.16 -3.33 11.33
C LEU A 4 9.76 -4.22 12.49
N ALA A 5 9.25 -3.60 13.55
CA ALA A 5 8.70 -4.26 14.71
C ALA A 5 7.22 -4.60 14.50
N HIS A 6 6.87 -5.86 14.77
CA HIS A 6 5.47 -6.27 14.94
C HIS A 6 5.18 -6.49 16.41
N LEU A 7 4.28 -5.68 16.96
CA LEU A 7 3.89 -5.69 18.37
C LEU A 7 2.55 -6.40 18.54
N GLY A 8 2.47 -7.27 19.54
CA GLY A 8 1.22 -7.91 19.98
C GLY A 8 0.89 -7.55 21.43
N PHE A 9 -0.39 -7.63 21.78
CA PHE A 9 -0.89 -7.51 23.15
C PHE A 9 -1.33 -8.90 23.64
N GLU A 10 -0.80 -9.39 24.75
CA GLU A 10 -1.38 -10.57 25.43
C GLU A 10 -2.43 -10.08 26.43
N GLY A 11 -3.70 -10.11 26.00
CA GLY A 11 -4.83 -9.79 26.87
C GLY A 11 -6.15 -9.65 26.11
N VAL A 12 -6.95 -10.72 26.17
CA VAL A 12 -8.41 -10.80 25.87
C VAL A 12 -8.83 -10.58 24.40
N ASP A 13 -9.11 -11.70 23.71
CA ASP A 13 -9.94 -11.90 22.51
C ASP A 13 -9.77 -11.03 21.24
N TYR A 14 -8.87 -10.03 21.22
CA TYR A 14 -8.54 -9.25 20.03
C TYR A 14 -7.03 -9.01 19.88
N TYR A 15 -6.41 -9.64 18.88
CA TYR A 15 -5.01 -9.41 18.52
C TYR A 15 -4.89 -8.08 17.75
N TYR A 16 -4.71 -6.96 18.45
CA TYR A 16 -4.27 -5.72 17.81
C TYR A 16 -2.78 -5.85 17.47
N ASN A 17 -2.44 -5.93 16.18
CA ASN A 17 -1.05 -5.90 15.71
C ASN A 17 -0.69 -4.45 15.37
N ILE A 18 0.28 -3.89 16.09
CA ILE A 18 0.82 -2.57 15.79
C ILE A 18 2.16 -2.78 15.08
N THR A 19 2.33 -2.20 13.90
CA THR A 19 3.61 -2.19 13.18
C THR A 19 4.34 -0.89 13.49
N THR A 20 5.52 -0.98 14.09
CA THR A 20 6.40 0.17 14.36
C THR A 20 7.64 0.06 13.49
N THR A 21 8.09 1.18 12.93
CA THR A 21 9.33 1.23 12.13
C THR A 21 10.36 2.09 12.84
N VAL A 22 11.56 1.56 13.07
CA VAL A 22 12.71 2.33 13.56
C VAL A 22 13.71 2.46 12.41
N ILE A 23 14.16 3.69 12.16
CA ILE A 23 15.15 3.98 11.12
C ILE A 23 16.40 4.51 11.80
N GLY A 24 17.51 3.79 11.65
CA GLY A 24 18.81 4.16 12.18
C GLY A 24 19.83 4.45 11.07
N LEU A 25 20.64 5.49 11.26
CA LEU A 25 21.78 5.80 10.41
C LEU A 25 23.06 5.18 11.01
N ILE A 26 23.78 4.38 10.21
CA ILE A 26 25.12 3.89 10.56
C ILE A 26 26.14 4.87 9.99
N ARG A 27 27.11 5.29 10.80
CA ARG A 27 28.24 6.13 10.37
C ARG A 27 29.53 5.40 10.65
N ASP A 28 30.42 5.33 9.66
CA ASP A 28 31.75 4.73 9.81
C ASP A 28 31.76 3.29 10.37
N GLY A 29 30.68 2.54 10.12
CA GLY A 29 30.50 1.18 10.65
C GLY A 29 30.00 1.11 12.09
N ASP A 30 29.77 2.26 12.73
CA ASP A 30 29.16 2.35 14.06
C ASP A 30 27.62 2.34 13.97
N GLU A 31 27.03 1.29 14.51
CA GLU A 31 25.58 1.07 14.62
C GLU A 31 25.08 1.20 16.07
N SER A 32 25.91 1.65 17.01
CA SER A 32 25.61 1.67 18.44
C SER A 32 24.36 2.49 18.76
N ALA A 33 24.19 3.64 18.10
CA ALA A 33 22.99 4.47 18.24
C ALA A 33 21.72 3.71 17.82
N TYR A 34 21.77 2.98 16.71
CA TYR A 34 20.62 2.18 16.26
C TYR A 34 20.32 1.02 17.22
N ARG A 35 21.35 0.32 17.71
CA ARG A 35 21.16 -0.76 18.70
C ARG A 35 20.57 -0.23 20.00
N GLN A 36 21.02 0.94 20.46
CA GLN A 36 20.49 1.59 21.64
C GLN A 36 19.00 1.93 21.47
N GLU A 37 18.60 2.48 20.32
CA GLU A 37 17.17 2.76 20.04
C GLU A 37 16.31 1.49 20.05
N ILE A 38 16.80 0.37 19.52
CA ILE A 38 16.09 -0.92 19.57
C ILE A 38 15.97 -1.42 21.00
N GLU A 39 17.03 -1.29 21.80
CA GLU A 39 17.00 -1.68 23.21
C GLU A 39 15.99 -0.83 23.99
N GLN A 40 15.97 0.49 23.78
CA GLN A 40 14.99 1.38 24.39
C GLN A 40 13.56 1.05 23.95
N LEU A 41 13.35 0.73 22.67
CA LEU A 41 12.05 0.29 22.17
C LEU A 41 11.63 -1.02 22.84
N SER A 42 12.54 -1.99 22.97
CA SER A 42 12.28 -3.28 23.62
C SER A 42 11.89 -3.09 25.09
N LEU A 43 12.63 -2.23 25.81
CA LEU A 43 12.31 -1.87 27.18
C LEU A 43 10.95 -1.18 27.26
N TRP A 44 10.67 -0.21 26.38
CA TRP A 44 9.39 0.47 26.37
C TRP A 44 8.23 -0.51 26.12
N CYS A 45 8.40 -1.46 25.20
CA CYS A 45 7.40 -2.50 24.95
C CYS A 45 7.14 -3.33 26.21
N SER A 46 8.19 -3.82 26.88
CA SER A 46 8.02 -4.60 28.10
C SER A 46 7.34 -3.82 29.24
N HIS A 47 7.65 -2.52 29.38
CA HIS A 47 7.02 -1.66 30.39
C HIS A 47 5.54 -1.35 30.08
N ASN A 48 5.12 -1.44 28.81
CA ASN A 48 3.75 -1.16 28.36
C ASN A 48 2.97 -2.45 28.05
N ASN A 49 3.42 -3.61 28.57
CA ASN A 49 2.78 -4.91 28.34
C ASN A 49 2.62 -5.28 26.86
N LEU A 50 3.57 -4.84 26.03
CA LEU A 50 3.67 -5.19 24.62
C LEU A 50 4.79 -6.21 24.44
N GLU A 51 4.53 -7.22 23.62
CA GLU A 51 5.53 -8.21 23.24
C GLU A 51 6.01 -7.97 21.82
N LEU A 52 7.33 -7.91 21.65
CA LEU A 52 7.97 -7.87 20.34
C LEU A 52 7.94 -9.28 19.73
N ASN A 53 7.22 -9.44 18.63
CA ASN A 53 7.24 -10.69 17.88
C ASN A 53 8.52 -10.75 17.04
N THR A 54 9.59 -11.32 17.60
CA THR A 54 10.90 -11.44 16.95
C THR A 54 10.86 -12.28 15.66
N LEU A 55 9.91 -13.21 15.55
CA LEU A 55 9.72 -14.03 14.34
C LEU A 55 9.12 -13.26 13.16
N LYS A 56 8.29 -12.24 13.44
CA LYS A 56 7.71 -11.36 12.42
C LYS A 56 8.54 -10.11 12.17
N THR A 57 9.41 -9.78 13.11
CA THR A 57 10.28 -8.61 13.05
C THR A 57 11.43 -8.90 12.09
N VAL A 58 11.73 -7.92 11.24
CA VAL A 58 12.81 -8.03 10.26
C VAL A 58 13.68 -6.78 10.29
N GLU A 59 14.94 -6.98 9.93
CA GLU A 59 15.92 -5.93 9.73
C GLU A 59 16.30 -5.86 8.25
N MET A 60 16.32 -4.65 7.70
CA MET A 60 16.81 -4.40 6.34
C MET A 60 17.90 -3.34 6.36
N THR A 61 19.02 -3.63 5.72
CA THR A 61 20.13 -2.68 5.55
C THR A 61 20.06 -2.08 4.17
N VAL A 62 20.00 -0.74 4.08
CA VAL A 62 20.11 -0.01 2.81
C VAL A 62 21.51 0.58 2.74
N ASP A 63 22.36 0.04 1.86
CA ASP A 63 23.76 0.46 1.69
C ASP A 63 24.15 0.43 0.20
N PHE A 64 24.51 1.59 -0.35
CA PHE A 64 24.89 1.75 -1.76
C PHE A 64 26.39 1.58 -2.01
N ARG A 65 27.18 1.25 -0.98
CA ARG A 65 28.62 0.98 -1.14
C ARG A 65 28.80 -0.32 -1.94
N ARG A 66 29.81 -0.34 -2.82
CA ARG A 66 30.15 -1.55 -3.62
C ARG A 66 30.59 -2.74 -2.77
N LYS A 67 31.15 -2.47 -1.59
CA LYS A 67 31.60 -3.47 -0.61
C LYS A 67 31.10 -3.00 0.76
N PRO A 68 29.84 -3.27 1.10
CA PRO A 68 29.32 -2.92 2.41
C PRO A 68 30.08 -3.73 3.49
N PRO A 69 30.37 -3.13 4.65
CA PRO A 69 30.90 -3.88 5.78
C PRO A 69 29.86 -4.90 6.25
N ALA A 70 30.31 -6.08 6.65
CA ALA A 70 29.44 -7.05 7.28
C ALA A 70 29.00 -6.52 8.65
N LEU A 71 27.69 -6.39 8.85
CA LEU A 71 27.11 -6.02 10.14
C LEU A 71 26.86 -7.29 10.97
N PRO A 72 27.11 -7.27 12.29
CA PRO A 72 26.80 -8.39 13.14
C PRO A 72 25.27 -8.59 13.25
N PRO A 73 24.78 -9.82 13.38
CA PRO A 73 23.34 -10.08 13.50
C PRO A 73 22.70 -9.27 14.64
N LEU A 74 21.50 -8.75 14.40
CA LEU A 74 20.70 -8.12 15.45
C LEU A 74 20.03 -9.19 16.31
N THR A 75 20.21 -9.09 17.63
CA THR A 75 19.59 -9.98 18.62
C THR A 75 18.73 -9.17 19.59
N ILE A 76 17.47 -9.58 19.77
CA ILE A 76 16.52 -8.97 20.70
C ILE A 76 16.04 -10.07 21.65
N MET A 77 16.16 -9.86 22.96
CA MET A 77 15.79 -10.86 23.99
C MET A 77 16.31 -12.28 23.69
N ASN A 78 17.60 -12.40 23.35
CA ASN A 78 18.28 -13.65 22.95
C ASN A 78 17.75 -14.32 21.67
N SER A 79 16.90 -13.65 20.89
CA SER A 79 16.41 -14.12 19.59
C SER A 79 17.02 -13.30 18.47
N THR A 80 17.59 -13.96 17.45
CA THR A 80 18.15 -13.29 16.27
C THR A 80 17.02 -12.81 15.35
N VAL A 81 17.06 -11.53 14.99
CA VAL A 81 16.14 -10.91 14.02
C VAL A 81 16.58 -11.27 12.60
N ALA A 82 15.62 -11.61 11.74
CA ALA A 82 15.92 -11.96 10.36
C ALA A 82 16.34 -10.73 9.55
N ALA A 83 17.53 -10.77 8.96
CA ALA A 83 17.96 -9.81 7.95
C ALA A 83 17.30 -10.15 6.61
N VAL A 84 16.68 -9.17 5.94
CA VAL A 84 15.97 -9.35 4.68
C VAL A 84 16.39 -8.34 3.63
N ASP A 85 16.36 -8.77 2.37
CA ASP A 85 16.68 -7.93 1.20
C ASP A 85 15.48 -7.10 0.73
N SER A 86 14.26 -7.54 1.08
CA SER A 86 13.04 -6.81 0.80
C SER A 86 11.95 -7.19 1.80
N PHE A 87 11.03 -6.27 2.05
CA PHE A 87 9.84 -6.54 2.87
C PHE A 87 8.64 -5.77 2.35
N LYS A 88 7.45 -6.17 2.78
CA LYS A 88 6.19 -5.48 2.46
C LYS A 88 5.73 -4.64 3.64
N PHE A 89 5.65 -3.33 3.45
CA PHE A 89 5.18 -2.37 4.45
C PHE A 89 3.99 -1.59 3.94
N LEU A 90 2.88 -1.64 4.70
CA LEU A 90 1.60 -0.99 4.36
C LEU A 90 1.11 -1.26 2.92
N GLY A 91 1.42 -2.43 2.37
CA GLY A 91 1.05 -2.80 1.01
C GLY A 91 2.11 -2.56 -0.05
N THR A 92 3.20 -1.87 0.29
CA THR A 92 4.30 -1.50 -0.61
C THR A 92 5.52 -2.36 -0.36
N ASN A 93 6.12 -2.94 -1.41
CA ASN A 93 7.36 -3.69 -1.26
C ASN A 93 8.54 -2.72 -1.32
N ILE A 94 9.39 -2.77 -0.29
CA ILE A 94 10.60 -1.95 -0.19
C ILE A 94 11.78 -2.92 -0.26
N SER A 95 12.72 -2.64 -1.16
CA SER A 95 13.94 -3.42 -1.38
C SER A 95 15.15 -2.68 -0.83
N GLN A 96 16.18 -3.40 -0.40
CA GLN A 96 17.40 -2.83 0.15
C GLN A 96 18.17 -1.93 -0.84
N ASP A 97 18.01 -2.17 -2.14
CA ASP A 97 18.60 -1.38 -3.22
C ASP A 97 17.70 -0.23 -3.69
N LEU A 98 16.55 -0.03 -3.00
CA LEU A 98 15.49 0.92 -3.31
C LEU A 98 15.00 0.84 -4.77
N LYS A 99 15.16 -0.32 -5.42
CA LYS A 99 14.47 -0.60 -6.67
C LYS A 99 13.02 -1.01 -6.39
N TRP A 100 12.16 -0.67 -7.34
CA TRP A 100 10.70 -0.82 -7.22
C TRP A 100 10.14 -1.91 -8.13
N ASP A 101 10.99 -2.73 -8.74
CA ASP A 101 10.61 -3.82 -9.63
C ASP A 101 9.72 -4.85 -8.93
N ILE A 102 10.09 -5.32 -7.73
CA ILE A 102 9.27 -6.25 -6.93
C ILE A 102 7.88 -5.66 -6.64
N HIS A 103 7.83 -4.38 -6.28
CA HIS A 103 6.58 -3.70 -5.98
C HIS A 103 5.71 -3.51 -7.22
N ILE A 104 6.31 -3.04 -8.32
CA ILE A 104 5.63 -2.79 -9.58
C ILE A 104 5.14 -4.10 -10.19
N ASP A 105 5.90 -5.19 -10.09
CA ASP A 105 5.46 -6.54 -10.48
C ASP A 105 4.19 -6.94 -9.72
N SER A 106 4.17 -6.73 -8.40
CA SER A 106 3.00 -7.00 -7.56
C SER A 106 1.78 -6.17 -7.99
N ILE A 107 1.97 -4.87 -8.27
CA ILE A 107 0.93 -3.96 -8.74
C ILE A 107 0.40 -4.39 -10.12
N VAL A 108 1.28 -4.64 -11.08
CA VAL A 108 0.94 -5.03 -12.44
C VAL A 108 0.17 -6.34 -12.43
N ASN A 109 0.61 -7.34 -11.67
CA ASN A 109 -0.08 -8.63 -11.56
C ASN A 109 -1.50 -8.47 -11.00
N LYS A 110 -1.67 -7.67 -9.94
CA LYS A 110 -3.01 -7.36 -9.40
C LYS A 110 -3.88 -6.62 -10.41
N ALA A 111 -3.31 -5.67 -11.14
CA ALA A 111 -4.04 -4.92 -12.16
C ALA A 111 -4.44 -5.81 -13.35
N GLN A 112 -3.59 -6.75 -13.75
CA GLN A 112 -3.90 -7.74 -14.80
C GLN A 112 -5.05 -8.66 -14.40
N GLN A 113 -5.11 -9.11 -13.15
CA GLN A 113 -6.26 -9.85 -12.63
C GLN A 113 -7.54 -9.01 -12.72
N ARG A 114 -7.47 -7.71 -12.43
CA ARG A 114 -8.61 -6.79 -12.50
C ARG A 114 -9.03 -6.47 -13.95
N LEU A 115 -8.08 -6.43 -14.88
CA LEU A 115 -8.34 -6.33 -16.32
C LEU A 115 -9.17 -7.51 -16.84
N TYR A 116 -9.00 -8.72 -16.27
CA TYR A 116 -9.86 -9.85 -16.64
C TYR A 116 -11.33 -9.55 -16.37
N PHE A 117 -11.66 -9.00 -15.20
CA PHE A 117 -13.03 -8.61 -14.88
C PHE A 117 -13.55 -7.50 -15.80
N LEU A 118 -12.72 -6.50 -16.11
CA LEU A 118 -13.09 -5.47 -17.09
C LEU A 118 -13.44 -6.07 -18.46
N ARG A 119 -12.70 -7.10 -18.93
CA ARG A 119 -13.05 -7.83 -20.16
C ARG A 119 -14.38 -8.55 -20.06
N GLN A 120 -14.70 -9.13 -18.89
CA GLN A 120 -16.02 -9.75 -18.68
C GLN A 120 -17.14 -8.71 -18.74
N LEU A 121 -16.97 -7.55 -18.08
CA LEU A 121 -17.94 -6.47 -18.13
C LEU A 121 -18.21 -6.00 -19.57
N LYS A 122 -17.16 -5.93 -20.40
CA LYS A 122 -17.32 -5.63 -21.83
C LYS A 122 -18.15 -6.67 -22.56
N LYS A 123 -17.98 -7.96 -22.26
CA LYS A 123 -18.77 -9.05 -22.85
C LYS A 123 -20.25 -8.99 -22.46
N PHE A 124 -20.55 -8.52 -21.25
CA PHE A 124 -21.92 -8.25 -20.80
C PHE A 124 -22.50 -6.94 -21.34
N ILE A 125 -21.79 -6.27 -22.26
CA ILE A 125 -22.25 -5.07 -22.96
C ILE A 125 -22.59 -3.93 -21.96
N LEU A 126 -21.79 -3.80 -20.90
CA LEU A 126 -21.97 -2.69 -19.98
C LEU A 126 -21.70 -1.34 -20.69
N PRO A 127 -22.42 -0.28 -20.30
CA PRO A 127 -22.15 1.08 -20.75
C PRO A 127 -20.69 1.48 -20.52
N GLN A 128 -20.14 2.25 -21.47
CA GLN A 128 -18.76 2.75 -21.40
C GLN A 128 -18.47 3.56 -20.13
N ALA A 129 -19.45 4.34 -19.66
CA ALA A 129 -19.35 5.12 -18.42
C ALA A 129 -19.09 4.21 -17.20
N LEU A 130 -19.89 3.15 -17.03
CA LEU A 130 -19.71 2.20 -15.91
C LEU A 130 -18.38 1.45 -15.98
N MET A 131 -17.93 1.10 -17.19
CA MET A 131 -16.60 0.47 -17.35
C MET A 131 -15.46 1.43 -17.00
N THR A 132 -15.64 2.73 -17.27
CA THR A 132 -14.67 3.77 -16.91
C THR A 132 -14.64 3.97 -15.38
N GLU A 133 -15.80 4.02 -14.73
CA GLU A 133 -15.90 4.05 -13.26
C GLU A 133 -15.27 2.81 -12.63
N PHE A 134 -15.53 1.63 -13.19
CA PHE A 134 -14.89 0.39 -12.75
C PHE A 134 -13.37 0.45 -12.89
N TYR A 135 -12.85 0.97 -14.02
CA TYR A 135 -11.42 1.16 -14.19
C TYR A 135 -10.85 2.07 -13.09
N SER A 136 -11.45 3.24 -12.85
CA SER A 136 -10.94 4.17 -11.85
C SER A 136 -11.01 3.62 -10.43
N ALA A 137 -12.14 2.99 -10.06
CA ALA A 137 -12.33 2.45 -8.72
C ALA A 137 -11.48 1.20 -8.44
N VAL A 138 -11.28 0.34 -9.44
CA VAL A 138 -10.71 -0.99 -9.25
C VAL A 138 -9.30 -1.11 -9.82
N ILE A 139 -9.04 -0.66 -11.04
CA ILE A 139 -7.72 -0.87 -11.67
C ILE A 139 -6.77 0.27 -11.30
N GLU A 140 -7.20 1.51 -11.52
CA GLU A 140 -6.42 2.72 -11.25
C GLU A 140 -6.08 2.84 -9.77
N SER A 141 -7.00 2.54 -8.86
CA SER A 141 -6.74 2.53 -7.42
C SER A 141 -5.58 1.62 -7.00
N VAL A 142 -5.35 0.51 -7.72
CA VAL A 142 -4.17 -0.36 -7.49
C VAL A 142 -2.92 0.22 -8.09
N LEU A 143 -3.02 0.72 -9.33
CA LEU A 143 -1.88 1.34 -10.02
C LEU A 143 -1.37 2.59 -9.30
N CYS A 144 -2.26 3.32 -8.63
CA CYS A 144 -1.94 4.55 -7.90
C CYS A 144 -1.69 4.32 -6.40
N SER A 145 -1.72 3.07 -5.93
CA SER A 145 -1.48 2.77 -4.51
C SER A 145 -0.07 3.20 -4.10
N SER A 146 0.02 4.12 -3.13
CA SER A 146 1.28 4.71 -2.65
C SER A 146 2.16 5.29 -3.76
N ILE A 147 1.56 5.80 -4.85
CA ILE A 147 2.29 6.19 -6.08
C ILE A 147 3.40 7.21 -5.85
N THR A 148 3.24 8.10 -4.87
CA THR A 148 4.24 9.11 -4.49
C THR A 148 5.53 8.52 -3.95
N VAL A 149 5.48 7.31 -3.39
CA VAL A 149 6.63 6.66 -2.77
C VAL A 149 7.58 6.09 -3.83
N TRP A 150 7.04 5.50 -4.90
CA TRP A 150 7.80 4.65 -5.80
C TRP A 150 7.85 5.14 -7.25
N PHE A 151 6.86 5.90 -7.72
CA PHE A 151 6.75 6.21 -9.15
C PHE A 151 7.89 7.10 -9.65
N GLY A 152 8.33 8.08 -8.84
CA GLY A 152 9.44 8.96 -9.20
C GLY A 152 10.79 8.24 -9.34
N ALA A 153 10.94 7.10 -8.65
CA ALA A 153 12.14 6.26 -8.68
C ALA A 153 11.99 5.02 -9.58
N ALA A 154 10.84 4.84 -10.24
CA ALA A 154 10.59 3.72 -11.13
C ALA A 154 11.44 3.81 -12.41
N SER A 155 11.87 2.67 -12.93
CA SER A 155 12.62 2.62 -14.18
C SER A 155 11.74 2.99 -15.38
N LYS A 156 12.35 3.43 -16.49
CA LYS A 156 11.61 3.68 -17.74
C LYS A 156 10.88 2.44 -18.24
N SER A 157 11.47 1.25 -18.07
CA SER A 157 10.83 -0.03 -18.39
C SER A 157 9.59 -0.28 -17.54
N ASP A 158 9.66 -0.01 -16.24
CA ASP A 158 8.53 -0.21 -15.33
C ASP A 158 7.39 0.76 -15.60
N ILE A 159 7.71 2.03 -15.88
CA ILE A 159 6.70 3.02 -16.30
C ILE A 159 6.00 2.53 -17.58
N ARG A 160 6.73 1.99 -18.57
CA ARG A 160 6.11 1.44 -19.78
C ARG A 160 5.18 0.25 -19.47
N ARG A 161 5.57 -0.62 -18.54
CA ARG A 161 4.74 -1.77 -18.12
C ARG A 161 3.44 -1.32 -17.45
N LEU A 162 3.50 -0.30 -16.59
CA LEU A 162 2.32 0.30 -15.98
C LEU A 162 1.41 0.95 -17.03
N GLN A 163 1.99 1.72 -17.96
CA GLN A 163 1.23 2.31 -19.06
C GLN A 163 0.58 1.26 -19.95
N TRP A 164 1.22 0.11 -20.17
CA TRP A 164 0.64 -0.96 -20.97
C TRP A 164 -0.68 -1.48 -20.37
N THR A 165 -0.78 -1.55 -19.04
CA THR A 165 -2.02 -1.88 -18.34
C THR A 165 -3.12 -0.85 -18.62
N VAL A 166 -2.81 0.45 -18.54
CA VAL A 166 -3.74 1.55 -18.85
C VAL A 166 -4.21 1.47 -20.31
N ARG A 167 -3.26 1.33 -21.26
CA ARG A 167 -3.54 1.21 -22.70
C ARG A 167 -4.39 -0.02 -23.03
N THR A 168 -4.24 -1.08 -22.26
CA THR A 168 -5.08 -2.28 -22.39
C THR A 168 -6.51 -2.00 -21.93
N ALA A 169 -6.69 -1.30 -20.80
CA ALA A 169 -8.01 -0.87 -20.34
C ALA A 169 -8.68 0.07 -21.35
N GLU A 170 -7.96 1.08 -21.86
CA GLU A 170 -8.44 1.99 -22.91
C GLU A 170 -9.01 1.23 -24.11
N ARG A 171 -8.27 0.23 -24.61
CA ARG A 171 -8.69 -0.58 -25.76
C ARG A 171 -9.95 -1.40 -25.46
N ILE A 172 -10.10 -1.91 -24.23
CA ILE A 172 -11.29 -2.69 -23.84
C ILE A 172 -12.52 -1.77 -23.74
N ILE A 173 -12.35 -0.60 -23.12
CA ILE A 173 -13.44 0.34 -22.85
C ILE A 173 -13.86 1.06 -24.13
N GLY A 174 -12.88 1.47 -24.96
CA GLY A 174 -13.08 2.32 -26.14
C GLY A 174 -12.98 3.81 -25.84
N VAL A 175 -12.32 4.20 -24.75
CA VAL A 175 -12.14 5.60 -24.33
C VAL A 175 -10.67 5.87 -24.03
N HIS A 176 -10.24 7.12 -24.24
CA HIS A 176 -8.94 7.58 -23.77
C HIS A 176 -8.96 7.69 -22.23
N LEU A 177 -7.95 7.12 -21.57
CA LEU A 177 -7.77 7.16 -20.12
C LEU A 177 -6.56 8.05 -19.79
N PRO A 178 -6.59 8.77 -18.66
CA PRO A 178 -5.47 9.60 -18.25
C PRO A 178 -4.23 8.74 -17.96
N ASN A 179 -3.06 9.33 -18.22
CA ASN A 179 -1.78 8.73 -17.83
C ASN A 179 -1.62 8.80 -16.31
N LEU A 180 -1.04 7.77 -15.69
CA LEU A 180 -0.73 7.74 -14.25
C LEU A 180 0.05 8.97 -13.76
N GLN A 181 0.88 9.60 -14.60
CA GLN A 181 1.63 10.83 -14.25
C GLN A 181 0.76 12.01 -13.80
N VAL A 182 -0.49 12.08 -14.26
CA VAL A 182 -1.42 13.16 -13.89
C VAL A 182 -1.68 13.19 -12.38
N HIS A 183 -1.66 12.02 -11.73
CA HIS A 183 -1.92 11.89 -10.29
C HIS A 183 -0.82 12.51 -9.43
N LEU A 184 0.43 12.51 -9.91
CA LEU A 184 1.55 13.14 -9.19
C LEU A 184 1.45 14.67 -9.22
N GLN A 185 1.04 15.22 -10.36
CA GLN A 185 0.88 16.66 -10.52
C GLN A 185 -0.31 17.19 -9.70
N SER A 186 -1.40 16.44 -9.60
CA SER A 186 -2.57 16.86 -8.80
C SER A 186 -2.27 16.93 -7.30
N GLU A 187 -1.40 16.06 -6.77
CA GLU A 187 -1.02 16.10 -5.36
C GLU A 187 -0.01 17.22 -5.04
N GLU A 188 0.91 17.50 -5.95
CA GLU A 188 1.83 18.65 -5.83
C GLU A 188 1.08 20.00 -5.90
N THR A 189 0.05 20.08 -6.75
CA THR A 189 -0.79 21.29 -6.91
C THR A 189 -1.85 21.41 -5.79
N GLY A 190 -2.22 20.29 -5.15
CA GLY A 190 -3.15 20.23 -4.02
C GLY A 190 -2.65 20.92 -2.74
N ARG A 191 -1.36 21.25 -2.64
CA ARG A 191 -0.83 22.14 -1.57
C ARG A 191 -1.26 23.60 -1.71
N LYS A 192 -1.92 24.00 -2.81
CA LYS A 192 -2.38 25.39 -3.03
C LYS A 192 -3.88 25.57 -3.29
N HIS A 193 -4.69 24.51 -3.31
CA HIS A 193 -6.13 24.67 -3.52
C HIS A 193 -6.96 23.75 -2.63
N HIS A 194 -7.98 24.35 -2.01
CA HIS A 194 -9.05 23.67 -1.28
C HIS A 194 -9.58 22.43 -2.02
N PRO A 195 -9.93 21.36 -1.30
CA PRO A 195 -10.50 20.17 -1.92
C PRO A 195 -11.78 20.54 -2.66
N ARG A 196 -11.90 20.10 -3.92
CA ARG A 196 -13.18 20.13 -4.62
C ARG A 196 -14.20 19.37 -3.77
N PRO A 197 -15.44 19.86 -3.65
CA PRO A 197 -16.44 19.15 -2.86
C PRO A 197 -16.61 17.74 -3.44
N PHE A 198 -16.41 16.74 -2.57
CA PHE A 198 -17.01 15.43 -2.78
C PHE A 198 -18.50 15.68 -3.07
N SER A 199 -18.96 15.32 -4.27
CA SER A 199 -20.37 15.37 -4.60
C SER A 199 -21.11 14.55 -3.55
N PRO A 200 -22.05 15.12 -2.78
CA PRO A 200 -22.87 14.35 -1.87
C PRO A 200 -23.65 13.35 -2.71
N TRP A 201 -23.73 12.12 -2.21
CA TRP A 201 -24.64 11.08 -2.68
C TRP A 201 -26.02 11.67 -3.03
N THR A 202 -26.30 11.89 -4.31
CA THR A 202 -27.68 11.94 -4.77
C THR A 202 -28.20 10.52 -4.68
N GLN A 203 -28.88 10.24 -3.57
CA GLN A 203 -29.73 9.06 -3.45
C GLN A 203 -30.67 9.03 -4.67
N PRO A 204 -30.86 7.89 -5.34
CA PRO A 204 -31.96 7.77 -6.27
C PRO A 204 -33.25 7.83 -5.45
N VAL A 205 -33.95 8.96 -5.57
CA VAL A 205 -35.36 9.08 -5.23
C VAL A 205 -36.11 8.05 -6.09
N CYS A 206 -36.49 6.94 -5.48
CA CYS A 206 -37.33 5.94 -6.11
C CYS A 206 -38.77 6.46 -6.07
N THR A 207 -39.14 7.30 -7.05
CA THR A 207 -40.56 7.59 -7.31
C THR A 207 -41.09 6.56 -8.28
N SER A 208 -41.94 5.65 -7.80
CA SER A 208 -43.13 5.21 -8.55
C SER A 208 -44.19 4.70 -7.57
N PRO A 209 -45.49 4.98 -7.85
CA PRO A 209 -46.56 4.80 -6.90
C PRO A 209 -47.15 3.39 -7.00
N LEU A 210 -47.65 2.86 -5.88
CA LEU A 210 -48.96 2.20 -5.81
C LEU A 210 -49.29 1.91 -4.34
N ARG A 211 -50.33 2.58 -3.86
CA ARG A 211 -51.08 2.27 -2.65
C ARG A 211 -51.51 0.80 -2.67
N GLN A 212 -51.37 0.10 -1.56
CA GLN A 212 -52.51 -0.57 -0.93
C GLN A 212 -52.24 -0.82 0.56
N THR A 213 -53.09 -0.19 1.35
CA THR A 213 -53.34 -0.29 2.79
C THR A 213 -53.62 -1.73 3.23
N LEU A 214 -52.96 -2.16 4.31
CA LEU A 214 -53.47 -3.19 5.21
C LEU A 214 -53.21 -2.74 6.66
N GLN A 215 -54.27 -2.29 7.31
CA GLN A 215 -54.36 -2.05 8.75
C GLN A 215 -54.31 -3.38 9.49
N ILE A 216 -53.50 -3.45 10.55
CA ILE A 216 -53.56 -4.48 11.59
C ILE A 216 -54.00 -3.74 12.87
N PRO A 217 -55.13 -4.08 13.50
CA PRO A 217 -55.52 -3.50 14.78
C PRO A 217 -54.83 -4.22 15.94
N GLU A 218 -54.41 -3.44 16.94
CA GLU A 218 -53.98 -3.94 18.25
C GLU A 218 -55.16 -4.50 19.05
N HIS A 219 -54.91 -5.61 19.73
CA HIS A 219 -55.57 -5.99 20.97
C HIS A 219 -54.61 -6.81 21.84
#